data_AF-A0A958FIL2-F1
#
_entry.id   AF-A0A958FIL2-F1
#
_cell.length_a   1.000
_cell.length_b   1.000
_cell.length_c   1.000
_cell.angle_alpha   90.00
_cell.angle_beta   90.00
_cell.angle_gamma   90.00
#
_symmetry.space_group_name_H-M   'P 1'
#
loop_
_entity.id
_entity.type
_entity.pdbx_description
1 polymer ?
#
loop_
_entity_poly.entity_id
_entity_poly.type
_entity_poly.pdbx_seq_one_letter_code
_entity_poly.pdbx_strand_id
1 'polypeptide(L)'
;MKKFGLLIMLPVLLVLFSCSEPAQDPQFESLANHYIEAVLKSNPEFATYLGDHRFDHLMNDYSAEAVGQALAMNRAYLDSLRQLDPARLSEVNRIDYQILRHNIKATIFSLDTLREHEWNPLYYNVGNGLYMLIAREFAPMEVRMKNLVSRLRAVPNVLDQCKINLLNPPKVYTETAILQNKGNISMIRDQLPEFIAQTPALQAEFDSVQAIA
;
A
#
# COMPACT_ATOMS: atom_id res chain seq x y z
N MET A 1 56.97 7.40 -70.48
CA MET A 1 56.66 6.03 -69.97
C MET A 1 55.71 6.19 -68.78
N LYS A 2 54.38 6.07 -68.95
CA LYS A 2 53.54 4.94 -68.45
C LYS A 2 54.11 4.31 -67.16
N LYS A 3 53.43 4.37 -66.01
CA LYS A 3 52.22 3.58 -65.67
C LYS A 3 51.33 4.24 -64.58
N PHE A 4 50.03 4.03 -64.75
CA PHE A 4 48.89 4.25 -63.85
C PHE A 4 48.88 3.27 -62.65
N GLY A 5 48.24 3.63 -61.53
CA GLY A 5 47.94 2.68 -60.44
C GLY A 5 47.25 3.29 -59.21
N LEU A 6 45.96 3.62 -59.36
CA LEU A 6 44.89 3.78 -58.37
C LEU A 6 45.09 3.08 -57.00
N LEU A 7 44.95 3.80 -55.87
CA LEU A 7 44.51 3.22 -54.59
C LEU A 7 43.72 4.23 -53.73
N ILE A 8 42.41 4.27 -54.00
CA ILE A 8 41.26 4.33 -53.07
C ILE A 8 41.48 5.10 -51.76
N MET A 9 40.99 6.35 -51.76
CA MET A 9 40.54 7.08 -50.56
C MET A 9 39.40 6.31 -49.89
N LEU A 10 39.66 5.70 -48.73
CA LEU A 10 38.64 5.11 -47.87
C LEU A 10 37.93 6.26 -47.12
N PRO A 11 36.63 6.51 -47.30
CA PRO A 11 35.95 7.48 -46.45
C PRO A 11 35.80 6.85 -45.07
N VAL A 12 36.40 7.50 -44.07
CA VAL A 12 36.10 7.26 -42.66
C VAL A 12 34.65 7.63 -42.46
N LEU A 13 33.77 6.63 -42.53
CA LEU A 13 32.38 6.76 -42.13
C LEU A 13 32.38 6.91 -40.61
N LEU A 14 32.44 8.16 -40.13
CA LEU A 14 32.01 8.49 -38.78
C LEU A 14 30.53 8.09 -38.71
N VAL A 15 30.27 6.87 -38.26
CA VAL A 15 28.95 6.49 -37.75
C VAL A 15 28.75 7.42 -36.57
N LEU A 16 27.95 8.46 -36.79
CA LEU A 16 27.36 9.27 -35.74
C LEU A 16 26.79 8.26 -34.75
N PHE A 17 27.38 8.19 -33.56
CA PHE A 17 26.71 7.62 -32.40
C PHE A 17 25.34 8.30 -32.39
N SER A 18 24.31 7.52 -32.73
CA SER A 18 22.95 7.95 -32.49
C SER A 18 22.94 8.35 -31.03
N CYS A 19 22.69 9.63 -30.75
CA CYS A 19 22.21 10.05 -29.44
C CYS A 19 20.92 9.26 -29.26
N SER A 20 21.00 8.07 -28.66
CA SER A 20 19.86 7.48 -28.01
C SER A 20 19.37 8.55 -27.05
N GLU A 21 18.18 9.07 -27.29
CA GLU A 21 17.49 9.89 -26.31
C GLU A 21 17.61 9.20 -24.95
N PRO A 22 17.96 9.91 -23.86
CA PRO A 22 18.18 9.26 -22.58
C PRO A 22 16.93 8.49 -22.21
N ALA A 23 17.10 7.16 -22.02
CA ALA A 23 16.04 6.27 -21.59
C ALA A 23 15.48 6.79 -20.27
N GLN A 24 14.15 6.87 -20.17
CA GLN A 24 13.49 7.39 -18.97
C GLN A 24 13.33 6.34 -17.86
N ASP A 25 13.93 5.16 -18.04
CA ASP A 25 13.87 4.03 -17.10
C ASP A 25 14.27 4.43 -15.66
N PRO A 26 15.42 5.09 -15.39
CA PRO A 26 15.77 5.48 -14.01
C PRO A 26 14.78 6.47 -13.39
N GLN A 27 14.16 7.33 -14.21
CA GLN A 27 13.17 8.30 -13.75
C GLN A 27 11.86 7.60 -13.39
N PHE A 28 11.44 6.65 -14.23
CA PHE A 28 10.28 5.80 -13.96
C PHE A 28 10.48 4.96 -12.70
N GLU A 29 11.60 4.23 -12.59
CA GLU A 29 11.90 3.37 -11.45
C GLU A 29 11.97 4.16 -10.14
N SER A 30 12.60 5.33 -10.15
CA SER A 30 12.62 6.21 -8.99
C SER A 30 11.21 6.65 -8.59
N LEU A 31 10.38 7.07 -9.56
CA LEU A 31 9.00 7.48 -9.30
C LEU A 31 8.14 6.33 -8.76
N ALA A 32 8.27 5.13 -9.34
CA ALA A 32 7.58 3.92 -8.91
C ALA A 32 7.97 3.52 -7.49
N ASN A 33 9.27 3.52 -7.18
CA ASN A 33 9.78 3.22 -5.83
C ASN A 33 9.26 4.21 -4.79
N HIS A 34 9.30 5.52 -5.09
CA HIS A 34 8.75 6.53 -4.19
C HIS A 34 7.25 6.37 -3.98
N TYR A 35 6.49 6.02 -5.03
CA TYR A 35 5.07 5.75 -4.92
C TYR A 35 4.78 4.55 -4.01
N ILE A 36 5.51 3.44 -4.20
CA ILE A 36 5.36 2.24 -3.37
C ILE A 36 5.64 2.58 -1.91
N GLU A 37 6.73 3.26 -1.60
CA GLU A 37 7.05 3.68 -0.22
C GLU A 37 5.96 4.57 0.38
N ALA A 38 5.41 5.50 -0.40
CA ALA A 38 4.33 6.37 0.04
C ALA A 38 3.03 5.60 0.31
N VAL A 39 2.69 4.61 -0.53
CA VAL A 39 1.53 3.73 -0.32
C VAL A 39 1.70 2.86 0.93
N LEU A 40 2.87 2.24 1.11
CA LEU A 40 3.15 1.40 2.27
C LEU A 40 3.07 2.20 3.58
N LYS A 41 3.63 3.42 3.59
CA LYS A 41 3.59 4.30 4.76
C LYS A 41 2.16 4.78 5.09
N SER A 42 1.35 5.06 4.08
CA SER A 42 -0.04 5.53 4.26
C SER A 42 -1.05 4.41 4.53
N ASN A 43 -0.68 3.15 4.25
CA ASN A 43 -1.53 1.98 4.46
C ASN A 43 -0.76 0.90 5.25
N PRO A 44 -0.48 1.12 6.55
CA PRO A 44 0.31 0.20 7.37
C PRO A 44 -0.22 -1.24 7.41
N GLU A 45 -1.53 -1.45 7.34
CA GLU A 45 -2.09 -2.81 7.30
C GLU A 45 -1.82 -3.51 5.97
N PHE A 46 -1.84 -2.76 4.87
CA PHE A 46 -1.45 -3.26 3.55
C PHE A 46 0.06 -3.55 3.49
N ALA A 47 0.87 -2.71 4.13
CA ALA A 47 2.31 -2.97 4.28
C ALA A 47 2.56 -4.32 5.00
N THR A 48 1.91 -4.57 6.14
CA THR A 48 1.97 -5.87 6.82
C THR A 48 1.51 -7.01 5.90
N TYR A 49 0.46 -6.80 5.11
CA TYR A 49 -0.04 -7.81 4.18
C TYR A 49 1.00 -8.21 3.12
N LEU A 50 1.72 -7.22 2.60
CA LEU A 50 2.81 -7.41 1.64
C LEU A 50 4.13 -7.90 2.26
N GLY A 51 4.20 -8.02 3.59
CA GLY A 51 5.39 -8.48 4.31
C GLY A 51 6.38 -7.36 4.68
N ASP A 52 5.96 -6.10 4.54
CA ASP A 52 6.71 -4.97 5.10
C ASP A 52 6.25 -4.70 6.53
N HIS A 53 7.10 -5.12 7.47
CA HIS A 53 6.82 -5.09 8.90
C HIS A 53 7.24 -3.79 9.61
N ARG A 54 7.70 -2.76 8.86
CA ARG A 54 8.13 -1.46 9.43
C ARG A 54 7.00 -0.73 10.17
N PHE A 55 5.75 -0.99 9.79
CA PHE A 55 4.57 -0.26 10.28
C PHE A 55 3.56 -1.14 11.03
N ASP A 56 3.95 -2.35 11.46
CA ASP A 56 3.06 -3.35 12.07
C ASP A 56 2.33 -2.86 13.33
N HIS A 57 2.87 -1.86 14.02
CA HIS A 57 2.29 -1.27 15.23
C HIS A 57 1.16 -0.25 14.94
N LEU A 58 0.93 0.10 13.66
CA LEU A 58 -0.05 1.10 13.23
C LEU A 58 -1.27 0.42 12.59
N MET A 59 -2.44 1.02 12.81
CA MET A 59 -3.65 0.82 12.01
C MET A 59 -3.74 1.90 10.94
N ASN A 60 -4.48 1.66 9.87
CA ASN A 60 -4.75 2.71 8.89
C ASN A 60 -5.48 3.89 9.55
N ASP A 61 -5.20 5.11 9.10
CA ASP A 61 -6.01 6.28 9.43
C ASP A 61 -7.18 6.37 8.43
N TYR A 62 -8.40 6.21 8.93
CA TYR A 62 -9.61 6.25 8.13
C TYR A 62 -10.30 7.61 8.16
N SER A 63 -9.66 8.65 8.70
CA SER A 63 -10.22 10.00 8.70
C SER A 63 -10.46 10.53 7.29
N ALA A 64 -11.43 11.43 7.14
CA ALA A 64 -11.65 12.15 5.88
C ALA A 64 -10.40 12.94 5.44
N GLU A 65 -9.58 13.39 6.40
CA GLU A 65 -8.29 14.02 6.11
C GLU A 65 -7.32 13.04 5.45
N ALA A 66 -7.14 11.84 6.01
CA ALA A 66 -6.27 10.81 5.43
C ALA A 66 -6.75 10.38 4.04
N VAL A 67 -8.06 10.24 3.83
CA VAL A 67 -8.64 9.99 2.49
C VAL A 67 -8.29 11.12 1.51
N GLY A 68 -8.43 12.38 1.94
CA GLY A 68 -8.07 13.55 1.13
C GLY A 68 -6.58 13.59 0.79
N GLN A 69 -5.71 13.30 1.75
CA GLN A 69 -4.26 13.21 1.56
C GLN A 69 -3.89 12.09 0.57
N ALA A 70 -4.50 10.91 0.70
CA ALA A 70 -4.29 9.79 -0.21
C ALA A 70 -4.75 10.13 -1.64
N LEU A 71 -5.89 10.82 -1.80
CA LEU A 71 -6.38 11.27 -3.10
C LEU A 71 -5.43 12.29 -3.74
N ALA A 72 -4.98 13.29 -2.97
CA ALA A 72 -4.05 14.30 -3.44
C ALA A 72 -2.71 13.68 -3.87
N MET A 73 -2.17 12.78 -3.04
CA MET A 73 -0.96 12.01 -3.34
C MET A 73 -1.10 11.25 -4.67
N ASN A 74 -2.18 10.45 -4.83
CA ASN A 74 -2.39 9.65 -6.04
C ASN A 74 -2.53 10.52 -7.29
N ARG A 75 -3.23 11.66 -7.21
CA ARG A 75 -3.33 12.61 -8.34
C ARG A 75 -1.96 13.18 -8.73
N ALA A 76 -1.16 13.58 -7.74
CA ALA A 76 0.20 14.10 -7.99
C ALA A 76 1.13 13.05 -8.64
N TYR A 77 1.08 11.79 -8.20
CA TYR A 77 1.84 10.71 -8.85
C TYR A 77 1.34 10.40 -10.25
N LEU A 78 0.02 10.44 -10.50
CA LEU A 78 -0.53 10.27 -11.83
C LEU A 78 -0.06 11.37 -12.79
N ASP A 79 -0.03 12.62 -12.32
CA ASP A 79 0.47 13.75 -13.10
C ASP A 79 1.97 13.67 -13.36
N SER A 80 2.74 13.18 -12.40
CA SER A 80 4.18 12.90 -12.56
C SER A 80 4.44 11.81 -13.60
N LEU A 81 3.67 10.71 -13.56
CA LEU A 81 3.75 9.65 -14.56
C LEU A 81 3.38 10.14 -15.97
N ARG A 82 2.46 11.10 -16.10
CA ARG A 82 2.10 11.69 -17.40
C ARG A 82 3.22 12.50 -18.04
N GLN A 83 4.26 12.90 -17.29
CA GLN A 83 5.43 13.59 -17.84
C GLN A 83 6.44 12.65 -18.50
N LEU A 84 6.33 11.34 -18.27
CA LEU A 84 7.16 10.34 -18.93
C LEU A 84 6.56 9.98 -20.28
N ASP A 85 7.40 9.83 -21.29
CA ASP A 85 7.05 9.30 -22.60
C ASP A 85 7.24 7.77 -22.61
N PRO A 86 6.16 6.97 -22.66
CA PRO A 86 6.27 5.51 -22.67
C PRO A 86 7.07 4.96 -23.85
N ALA A 87 7.22 5.72 -24.95
CA ALA A 87 8.05 5.31 -26.09
C ALA A 87 9.55 5.29 -25.75
N ARG A 88 9.96 6.05 -24.73
CA ARG A 88 11.34 6.19 -24.23
C ARG A 88 11.66 5.30 -23.04
N LEU A 89 10.73 4.42 -22.65
CA LEU A 89 10.94 3.36 -21.68
C LEU A 89 11.34 2.06 -22.37
N SER A 90 12.11 1.22 -21.69
CA SER A 90 12.30 -0.18 -22.09
C SER A 90 10.96 -0.91 -22.17
N GLU A 91 10.94 -2.05 -22.87
CA GLU A 91 9.72 -2.85 -23.02
C GLU A 91 9.13 -3.26 -21.67
N VAL A 92 9.98 -3.67 -20.72
CA VAL A 92 9.59 -4.04 -19.37
C VAL A 92 9.00 -2.83 -18.62
N ASN A 93 9.73 -1.72 -18.56
CA ASN A 93 9.24 -0.53 -17.86
C ASN A 93 8.01 0.11 -18.52
N ARG A 94 7.81 -0.09 -19.83
CA ARG A 94 6.58 0.31 -20.50
C ARG A 94 5.38 -0.48 -19.98
N ILE A 95 5.52 -1.77 -19.70
CA ILE A 95 4.46 -2.59 -19.10
C ILE A 95 4.21 -2.13 -17.66
N ASP A 96 5.27 -1.99 -16.86
CA ASP A 96 5.15 -1.58 -15.46
C ASP A 96 4.55 -0.18 -15.33
N TYR A 97 4.87 0.73 -16.24
CA TYR A 97 4.25 2.04 -16.35
C TYR A 97 2.73 1.93 -16.52
N GLN A 98 2.25 1.06 -17.40
CA GLN A 98 0.82 0.88 -17.64
C GLN A 98 0.13 0.30 -16.40
N ILE A 99 0.76 -0.69 -15.75
CA ILE A 99 0.26 -1.31 -14.52
C ILE A 99 0.16 -0.25 -13.42
N LEU A 100 1.22 0.50 -13.16
CA LEU A 100 1.24 1.51 -12.11
C LEU A 100 0.21 2.60 -12.39
N ARG A 101 0.15 3.11 -13.63
CA ARG A 101 -0.84 4.12 -14.04
C ARG A 101 -2.28 3.61 -13.86
N HIS A 102 -2.54 2.35 -14.17
CA HIS A 102 -3.86 1.75 -13.99
C HIS A 102 -4.23 1.64 -12.51
N ASN A 103 -3.29 1.15 -11.68
CA ASN A 103 -3.49 1.04 -10.23
C ASN A 103 -3.79 2.41 -9.60
N ILE A 104 -3.00 3.45 -9.91
CA ILE A 104 -3.25 4.80 -9.38
C ILE A 104 -4.63 5.32 -9.80
N LYS A 105 -5.03 5.12 -11.05
CA LYS A 105 -6.37 5.51 -11.52
C LYS A 105 -7.48 4.75 -10.80
N ALA A 106 -7.29 3.45 -10.56
CA ALA A 106 -8.25 2.62 -9.82
C ALA A 106 -8.38 3.10 -8.37
N THR A 107 -7.27 3.43 -7.71
CA THR A 107 -7.26 4.01 -6.36
C THR A 107 -7.99 5.36 -6.33
N ILE A 108 -7.71 6.27 -7.27
CA ILE A 108 -8.44 7.54 -7.39
C ILE A 108 -9.93 7.29 -7.56
N PHE A 109 -10.33 6.39 -8.46
CA PHE A 109 -11.73 6.05 -8.67
C PHE A 109 -12.39 5.49 -7.40
N SER A 110 -11.71 4.58 -6.70
CA SER A 110 -12.19 4.00 -5.45
C SER A 110 -12.44 5.07 -4.38
N LEU A 111 -11.51 6.02 -4.22
CA LEU A 111 -11.59 7.08 -3.21
C LEU A 111 -12.51 8.25 -3.60
N ASP A 112 -12.63 8.60 -4.88
CA ASP A 112 -13.31 9.83 -5.32
C ASP A 112 -14.70 9.56 -5.93
N THR A 113 -14.88 8.40 -6.57
CA THR A 113 -16.13 8.05 -7.27
C THR A 113 -16.90 6.97 -6.55
N LEU A 114 -16.27 5.82 -6.27
CA LEU A 114 -16.95 4.72 -5.58
C LEU A 114 -17.21 5.06 -4.10
N ARG A 115 -16.24 5.71 -3.46
CA ARG A 115 -16.31 6.24 -2.09
C ARG A 115 -16.77 5.19 -1.07
N GLU A 116 -16.21 3.99 -1.13
CA GLU A 116 -16.60 2.88 -0.23
C GLU A 116 -16.47 3.25 1.25
N HIS A 117 -15.51 4.11 1.60
CA HIS A 117 -15.37 4.65 2.95
C HIS A 117 -16.65 5.35 3.46
N GLU A 118 -17.55 5.84 2.60
CA GLU A 118 -18.77 6.53 3.04
C GLU A 118 -19.98 5.61 3.20
N TRP A 119 -19.96 4.38 2.69
CA TRP A 119 -21.17 3.54 2.69
C TRP A 119 -20.91 2.06 2.97
N ASN A 120 -19.66 1.61 2.85
CA ASN A 120 -19.28 0.22 3.03
C ASN A 120 -18.71 -0.01 4.44
N PRO A 121 -19.49 -0.53 5.40
CA PRO A 121 -18.99 -0.81 6.74
C PRO A 121 -17.86 -1.86 6.78
N LEU A 122 -17.68 -2.68 5.74
CA LEU A 122 -16.58 -3.64 5.67
C LEU A 122 -15.22 -2.95 5.46
N TYR A 123 -15.20 -1.71 4.97
CA TYR A 123 -13.98 -0.92 4.81
C TYR A 123 -13.25 -0.70 6.15
N TYR A 124 -14.00 -0.73 7.26
CA TYR A 124 -13.53 -0.48 8.62
C TYR A 124 -13.25 -1.76 9.42
N ASN A 125 -13.20 -2.92 8.76
CA ASN A 125 -12.98 -4.19 9.43
C ASN A 125 -11.51 -4.36 9.87
N VAL A 126 -11.25 -4.23 11.18
CA VAL A 126 -9.92 -4.35 11.79
C VAL A 126 -9.37 -5.78 11.88
N GLY A 127 -10.21 -6.77 11.61
CA GLY A 127 -9.91 -8.18 11.86
C GLY A 127 -8.67 -8.67 11.11
N ASN A 128 -8.52 -8.30 9.84
CA ASN A 128 -7.38 -8.72 9.04
C ASN A 128 -6.05 -8.11 9.55
N GLY A 129 -6.06 -6.83 9.92
CA GLY A 129 -4.89 -6.16 10.49
C GLY A 129 -4.39 -6.82 11.77
N LEU A 130 -5.30 -7.35 12.60
CA LEU A 130 -4.96 -8.09 13.81
C LEU A 130 -4.52 -9.53 13.50
N TYR A 131 -5.32 -10.25 12.71
CA TYR A 131 -5.10 -11.66 12.38
C TYR A 131 -3.73 -11.92 11.74
N MET A 132 -3.26 -11.01 10.91
CA MET A 132 -1.98 -11.14 10.20
C MET A 132 -0.77 -11.15 11.15
N LEU A 133 -0.87 -10.54 12.33
CA LEU A 133 0.16 -10.58 13.36
C LEU A 133 0.12 -11.87 14.20
N ILE A 134 -1.01 -12.57 14.20
CA ILE A 134 -1.19 -13.86 14.87
C ILE A 134 -0.71 -14.99 13.95
N ALA A 135 -1.25 -15.03 12.73
CA ALA A 135 -1.18 -16.17 11.82
C ALA A 135 0.17 -16.33 11.09
N ARG A 136 0.99 -15.27 11.03
CA ARG A 136 2.28 -15.28 10.33
C ARG A 136 3.45 -15.22 11.30
N GLU A 137 4.35 -16.18 11.21
CA GLU A 137 5.55 -16.29 12.06
C GLU A 137 6.78 -15.59 11.43
N PHE A 138 6.68 -14.29 11.14
CA PHE A 138 7.76 -13.51 10.51
C PHE A 138 8.76 -12.92 11.51
N ALA A 139 8.42 -12.90 12.80
CA ALA A 139 9.21 -12.34 13.89
C ALA A 139 8.91 -13.08 15.21
N PRO A 140 9.77 -12.94 16.24
CA PRO A 140 9.49 -13.50 17.57
C PRO A 140 8.10 -13.11 18.08
N MET A 141 7.43 -14.03 18.79
CA MET A 141 6.07 -13.85 19.31
C MET A 141 5.90 -12.52 20.04
N GLU A 142 6.85 -12.18 20.92
CA GLU A 142 6.82 -10.94 21.70
C GLU A 142 6.78 -9.68 20.84
N VAL A 143 7.54 -9.65 19.73
CA VAL A 143 7.53 -8.51 18.78
C VAL A 143 6.16 -8.40 18.12
N ARG A 144 5.60 -9.52 17.66
CA ARG A 144 4.29 -9.54 16.98
C ARG A 144 3.16 -9.16 17.93
N MET A 145 3.16 -9.68 19.15
CA MET A 145 2.13 -9.38 20.15
C MET A 145 2.21 -7.93 20.63
N LYS A 146 3.41 -7.35 20.75
CA LYS A 146 3.56 -5.92 21.05
C LYS A 146 2.94 -5.04 19.96
N ASN A 147 3.17 -5.37 18.68
CA ASN A 147 2.55 -4.68 17.56
C ASN A 147 1.02 -4.86 17.57
N LEU A 148 0.55 -6.07 17.90
CA LEU A 148 -0.87 -6.38 17.99
C LEU A 148 -1.57 -5.56 19.09
N VAL A 149 -0.97 -5.48 20.28
CA VAL A 149 -1.47 -4.65 21.39
C VAL A 149 -1.52 -3.17 20.98
N SER A 150 -0.55 -2.70 20.20
CA SER A 150 -0.56 -1.35 19.64
C SER A 150 -1.72 -1.12 18.65
N ARG A 151 -2.03 -2.11 17.80
CA ARG A 151 -3.19 -2.07 16.91
C ARG A 151 -4.52 -2.10 17.66
N LEU A 152 -4.65 -2.95 18.69
CA LEU A 152 -5.85 -3.00 19.55
C LEU A 152 -6.14 -1.64 20.19
N ARG A 153 -5.09 -0.94 20.66
CA ARG A 153 -5.23 0.43 21.21
C ARG A 153 -5.83 1.42 20.21
N ALA A 154 -5.61 1.23 18.91
CA ALA A 154 -6.12 2.11 17.87
C ALA A 154 -7.57 1.78 17.44
N VAL A 155 -8.10 0.59 17.78
CA VAL A 155 -9.45 0.15 17.38
C VAL A 155 -10.55 1.16 17.75
N PRO A 156 -10.61 1.75 18.96
CA PRO A 156 -11.62 2.75 19.28
C PRO A 156 -11.65 3.92 18.30
N ASN A 157 -10.48 4.43 17.90
CA ASN A 157 -10.38 5.53 16.94
C ASN A 157 -10.87 5.11 15.54
N VAL A 158 -10.57 3.88 15.09
CA VAL A 158 -11.11 3.35 13.83
C VAL A 158 -12.64 3.28 13.87
N LEU A 159 -13.21 2.84 14.99
CA LEU A 159 -14.66 2.76 15.17
C LEU A 159 -15.31 4.16 15.21
N ASP A 160 -14.65 5.14 15.78
CA ASP A 160 -15.15 6.52 15.78
C ASP A 160 -15.10 7.15 14.39
N GLN A 161 -14.01 6.94 13.64
CA GLN A 161 -13.92 7.33 12.23
C GLN A 161 -14.99 6.62 11.38
N CYS A 162 -15.23 5.34 11.61
CA CYS A 162 -16.30 4.57 10.96
C CYS A 162 -17.68 5.22 11.17
N LYS A 163 -18.04 5.54 12.42
CA LYS A 163 -19.32 6.20 12.75
C LYS A 163 -19.47 7.58 12.12
N ILE A 164 -18.37 8.33 12.01
CA ILE A 164 -18.36 9.67 11.40
C ILE A 164 -18.54 9.58 9.88
N ASN A 165 -17.86 8.63 9.25
CA ASN A 165 -17.78 8.55 7.79
C ASN A 165 -18.99 7.86 7.14
N LEU A 166 -19.58 6.85 7.80
CA LEU A 166 -20.64 6.05 7.19
C LEU A 166 -21.98 6.81 7.09
N LEU A 167 -22.50 6.87 5.88
CA LEU A 167 -23.74 7.53 5.49
C LEU A 167 -24.68 6.50 4.84
N ASN A 168 -25.73 6.10 5.57
CA ASN A 168 -26.79 5.20 5.10
C ASN A 168 -26.27 3.91 4.41
N PRO A 169 -25.49 3.07 5.11
CA PRO A 169 -24.90 1.87 4.52
C PRO A 169 -25.98 0.87 4.05
N PRO A 170 -25.79 0.18 2.91
CA PRO A 170 -26.73 -0.84 2.47
C PRO A 170 -26.87 -1.98 3.49
N LYS A 171 -28.09 -2.52 3.61
CA LYS A 171 -28.42 -3.59 4.58
C LYS A 171 -27.49 -4.81 4.46
N VAL A 172 -27.24 -5.30 3.24
CA VAL A 172 -26.43 -6.51 3.00
C VAL A 172 -24.98 -6.35 3.47
N TYR A 173 -24.39 -5.18 3.26
CA TYR A 173 -23.03 -4.88 3.73
C TYR A 173 -23.01 -4.73 5.25
N THR A 174 -24.03 -4.09 5.81
CA THR A 174 -24.18 -3.91 7.27
C THR A 174 -24.31 -5.26 7.98
N GLU A 175 -25.18 -6.14 7.52
CA GLU A 175 -25.37 -7.48 8.09
C GLU A 175 -24.08 -8.33 7.99
N THR A 176 -23.38 -8.21 6.86
CA THR A 176 -22.10 -8.89 6.65
C THR A 176 -21.02 -8.36 7.60
N ALA A 177 -20.93 -7.04 7.77
CA ALA A 177 -19.97 -6.42 8.70
C ALA A 177 -20.26 -6.82 10.14
N ILE A 178 -21.53 -6.89 10.54
CA ILE A 178 -21.93 -7.40 11.87
C ILE A 178 -21.49 -8.87 12.03
N LEU A 179 -21.72 -9.71 11.02
CA LEU A 179 -21.33 -11.12 11.07
C LEU A 179 -19.81 -11.29 11.21
N GLN A 180 -19.02 -10.59 10.40
CA GLN A 180 -17.56 -10.67 10.46
C GLN A 180 -17.01 -10.14 11.79
N ASN A 181 -17.57 -9.05 12.32
CA ASN A 181 -17.12 -8.50 13.58
C ASN A 181 -17.43 -9.39 14.80
N LYS A 182 -18.45 -10.26 14.73
CA LYS A 182 -18.61 -11.32 15.75
C LYS A 182 -17.40 -12.24 15.81
N GLY A 183 -16.84 -12.59 14.65
CA GLY A 183 -15.60 -13.37 14.55
C GLY A 183 -14.41 -12.60 15.13
N ASN A 184 -14.26 -11.32 14.80
CA ASN A 184 -13.20 -10.48 15.36
C ASN A 184 -13.28 -10.37 16.89
N ILE A 185 -14.49 -10.18 17.44
CA ILE A 185 -14.72 -10.10 18.88
C ILE A 185 -14.30 -11.42 19.55
N SER A 186 -14.68 -12.57 18.98
CA SER A 186 -14.27 -13.87 19.53
C SER A 186 -12.76 -14.07 19.44
N MET A 187 -12.11 -13.68 18.33
CA MET A 187 -10.65 -13.72 18.23
C MET A 187 -10.00 -12.88 19.33
N ILE A 188 -10.47 -11.65 19.56
CA ILE A 188 -9.91 -10.74 20.57
C ILE A 188 -10.13 -11.25 22.00
N ARG A 189 -11.33 -11.76 22.30
CA ARG A 189 -11.72 -12.16 23.67
C ARG A 189 -11.24 -13.55 24.03
N ASP A 190 -11.34 -14.49 23.10
CA ASP A 190 -11.24 -15.91 23.39
C ASP A 190 -9.89 -16.49 22.94
N GLN A 191 -9.29 -15.96 21.86
CA GLN A 191 -8.06 -16.54 21.28
C GLN A 191 -6.80 -15.76 21.66
N LEU A 192 -6.83 -14.42 21.59
CA LEU A 192 -5.66 -13.59 21.92
C LEU A 192 -5.05 -13.83 23.31
N PRO A 193 -5.82 -14.11 24.38
CA PRO A 193 -5.23 -14.42 25.68
C PRO A 193 -4.21 -15.56 25.65
N GLU A 194 -4.40 -16.58 24.81
CA GLU A 194 -3.48 -17.72 24.69
C GLU A 194 -2.11 -17.30 24.09
N PHE A 195 -2.12 -16.34 23.17
CA PHE A 195 -0.89 -15.78 22.60
C PHE A 195 -0.21 -14.83 23.58
N ILE A 196 -0.98 -14.01 24.29
CA ILE A 196 -0.45 -13.05 25.27
C ILE A 196 0.13 -13.75 26.50
N ALA A 197 -0.42 -14.89 26.91
CA ALA A 197 0.12 -15.69 28.01
C ALA A 197 1.57 -16.17 27.75
N GLN A 198 1.97 -16.28 26.47
CA GLN A 198 3.35 -16.60 26.07
C GLN A 198 4.28 -15.38 26.11
N THR A 199 3.72 -14.19 26.37
CA THR A 199 4.44 -12.92 26.48
C THR A 199 4.03 -12.19 27.77
N PRO A 200 4.37 -12.71 28.97
CA PRO A 200 3.81 -12.20 30.24
C PRO A 200 4.04 -10.71 30.50
N ALA A 201 5.12 -10.14 29.93
CA ALA A 201 5.42 -8.71 30.02
C ALA A 201 4.34 -7.81 29.37
N LEU A 202 3.56 -8.33 28.42
CA LEU A 202 2.49 -7.61 27.73
C LEU A 202 1.11 -7.76 28.39
N GLN A 203 0.95 -8.63 29.39
CA GLN A 203 -0.37 -8.97 29.96
C GLN A 203 -1.13 -7.73 30.45
N ALA A 204 -0.48 -6.89 31.28
CA ALA A 204 -1.13 -5.70 31.83
C ALA A 204 -1.51 -4.69 30.74
N GLU A 205 -0.69 -4.56 29.69
CA GLU A 205 -0.98 -3.68 28.56
C GLU A 205 -2.14 -4.23 27.73
N PHE A 206 -2.14 -5.53 27.46
CA PHE A 206 -3.21 -6.22 26.74
C PHE A 206 -4.55 -6.09 27.47
N ASP A 207 -4.61 -6.37 28.78
CA ASP A 207 -5.84 -6.27 29.57
C ASP A 207 -6.46 -4.86 29.48
N SER A 208 -5.62 -3.83 29.43
CA SER A 208 -6.07 -2.43 29.30
C SER A 208 -6.68 -2.11 27.94
N VAL A 209 -6.18 -2.70 26.85
CA VAL A 209 -6.65 -2.42 25.48
C VAL A 209 -7.76 -3.36 25.04
N GLN A 210 -7.79 -4.60 25.55
CA GLN A 210 -8.83 -5.58 25.23
C GLN A 210 -10.22 -5.13 25.70
N ALA A 211 -10.30 -4.37 26.80
CA ALA A 211 -11.56 -3.87 27.34
C ALA A 211 -12.21 -2.78 26.46
N ILE A 212 -11.41 -2.09 25.65
CA ILE A 212 -11.86 -0.95 24.83
C ILE A 212 -11.91 -1.26 23.33
N ALA A 213 -11.28 -2.36 22.90
CA ALA A 213 -11.29 -2.86 21.53
C ALA A 213 -12.49 -3.79 21.28
#